data_AF-A0A5S4T7B7-F1
#
_entry.id   AF-A0A5S4T7B7-F1
#
_cell.length_a   1.000
_cell.length_b   1.000
_cell.length_c   1.000
_cell.angle_alpha   90.00
_cell.angle_beta   90.00
_cell.angle_gamma   90.00
#
_symmetry.space_group_name_H-M   'P 1'
#
loop_
_entity.id
_entity.type
_entity.pdbx_description
1 polymer ?
#
loop_
_entity_poly.entity_id
_entity_poly.type
_entity_poly.pdbx_seq_one_letter_code
_entity_poly.pdbx_strand_id
1 'polypeptide(L)'
;MPQTIHRGIKVMIDEANAEIETISAADAITLIGKNDVVIVDIRDPREIERDGKIPGAFSCTRGMLEFWIDPNSPYAKPIFQ
;
A
#
# COMPACT_ATOMS: atom_id res chain seq x y z
N MET A 1 16.39 -15.61 26.90
CA MET A 1 16.52 -16.27 25.60
C MET A 1 15.88 -15.37 24.55
N PRO A 2 16.50 -15.14 23.39
CA PRO A 2 15.87 -14.39 22.31
C PRO A 2 14.67 -15.15 21.73
N GLN A 3 13.75 -14.43 21.11
CA GLN A 3 12.64 -15.01 20.37
C GLN A 3 13.16 -15.76 19.13
N THR A 4 12.52 -16.86 18.77
CA THR A 4 12.80 -17.59 17.52
C THR A 4 11.71 -17.26 16.50
N ILE A 5 12.08 -16.67 15.36
CA ILE A 5 11.14 -16.30 14.30
C ILE A 5 11.02 -17.45 13.32
N HIS A 6 9.87 -18.14 13.34
CA HIS A 6 9.63 -19.32 12.50
C HIS A 6 9.18 -18.99 11.08
N ARG A 7 8.59 -17.81 10.88
CA ARG A 7 8.20 -17.29 9.56
C ARG A 7 8.62 -15.83 9.46
N GLY A 8 9.66 -15.58 8.68
CA GLY A 8 10.25 -14.24 8.49
C GLY A 8 9.71 -13.54 7.24
N ILE A 9 10.08 -12.26 7.09
CA ILE A 9 9.63 -11.42 5.99
C ILE A 9 9.99 -11.96 4.60
N LYS A 10 11.10 -12.69 4.45
CA LYS A 10 11.51 -13.26 3.16
C LYS A 10 10.41 -14.17 2.60
N VAL A 11 9.94 -15.11 3.41
CA VAL A 11 8.89 -16.06 3.01
C VAL A 11 7.60 -15.30 2.68
N MET A 12 7.22 -14.31 3.51
CA MET A 12 6.01 -13.52 3.28
C MET A 12 6.06 -12.69 2.00
N ILE A 13 7.23 -12.10 1.69
CA ILE A 13 7.44 -11.28 0.48
C ILE A 13 7.49 -12.18 -0.76
N ASP A 14 8.16 -13.33 -0.68
CA ASP A 14 8.22 -14.30 -1.79
C ASP A 14 6.81 -14.77 -2.18
N GLU A 15 5.97 -15.09 -1.19
CA GLU A 15 4.56 -15.44 -1.40
C GLU A 15 3.76 -14.28 -1.99
N ALA A 16 3.89 -13.07 -1.44
CA ALA A 16 3.16 -11.90 -1.95
C ALA A 16 3.54 -11.59 -3.41
N ASN A 17 4.84 -11.60 -3.74
CA ASN A 17 5.35 -11.34 -5.08
C ASN A 17 4.88 -12.39 -6.11
N ALA A 18 4.57 -13.61 -5.67
CA ALA A 18 4.05 -14.65 -6.56
C ALA A 18 2.57 -14.42 -6.94
N GLU A 19 1.82 -13.68 -6.12
CA GLU A 19 0.37 -13.47 -6.26
C GLU A 19 0.01 -12.11 -6.87
N ILE A 20 0.95 -11.16 -6.91
CA ILE A 20 0.70 -9.79 -7.39
C ILE A 20 1.52 -9.44 -8.62
N GLU A 21 1.01 -8.52 -9.43
CA GLU A 21 1.81 -7.85 -10.45
C GLU A 21 2.73 -6.81 -9.80
N THR A 22 4.04 -6.96 -10.02
CA THR A 22 5.03 -5.94 -9.65
C THR A 22 5.35 -5.08 -10.86
N ILE A 23 5.00 -3.79 -10.79
CA ILE A 23 5.29 -2.82 -11.85
C ILE A 23 6.61 -2.08 -11.58
N SER A 24 7.29 -1.66 -12.64
CA SER A 24 8.48 -0.82 -12.50
C SER A 24 8.11 0.61 -12.08
N ALA A 25 9.05 1.32 -11.46
CA ALA A 25 8.83 2.74 -11.12
C ALA A 25 8.57 3.61 -12.38
N ALA A 26 9.23 3.28 -13.50
CA ALA A 26 9.03 3.99 -14.77
C ALA A 26 7.59 3.80 -15.28
N ASP A 27 7.07 2.56 -15.23
CA ASP A 27 5.70 2.27 -15.66
C ASP A 27 4.68 2.90 -14.72
N ALA A 28 4.91 2.86 -13.40
CA ALA A 28 4.04 3.48 -12.40
C ALA A 28 3.88 4.99 -12.60
N ILE A 29 4.95 5.69 -13.01
CA ILE A 29 4.89 7.13 -13.32
C ILE A 29 3.89 7.40 -14.46
N THR A 30 3.79 6.51 -15.45
CA THR A 30 2.85 6.67 -16.58
C THR A 30 1.38 6.54 -16.18
N LEU A 31 1.10 5.99 -14.99
CA LEU A 31 -0.25 5.80 -14.47
C LEU A 31 -0.77 7.01 -13.67
N ILE A 32 0.10 7.97 -13.33
CA ILE A 32 -0.28 9.16 -12.57
C ILE A 32 -1.34 9.97 -13.34
N GLY A 33 -2.46 10.25 -12.67
CA GLY A 33 -3.53 11.08 -13.21
C GLY A 33 -4.50 10.35 -14.16
N LYS A 34 -4.34 9.05 -14.38
CA LYS A 34 -5.35 8.26 -15.08
C LYS A 34 -6.60 8.10 -14.20
N ASN A 35 -7.78 8.25 -14.79
CA ASN A 35 -9.05 8.26 -14.05
C ASN A 35 -9.47 6.87 -13.52
N ASP A 36 -8.90 5.80 -14.08
CA ASP A 36 -9.15 4.41 -13.71
C ASP A 36 -8.07 3.83 -12.77
N VAL A 37 -7.16 4.67 -12.28
CA VAL A 37 -6.06 4.26 -11.39
C VAL A 37 -6.08 5.05 -10.09
N VAL A 38 -5.96 4.34 -8.97
CA VAL A 38 -5.71 4.93 -7.65
C VAL A 38 -4.31 4.53 -7.18
N ILE A 39 -3.42 5.51 -7.02
CA ILE A 39 -2.12 5.30 -6.38
C ILE A 39 -2.32 5.42 -4.87
N VAL A 40 -2.03 4.35 -4.14
CA VAL A 40 -2.19 4.28 -2.67
C VAL A 40 -0.83 4.33 -1.98
N ASP A 41 -0.57 5.37 -1.20
CA ASP A 41 0.64 5.52 -0.40
C ASP A 41 0.42 4.93 1.01
N ILE A 42 1.08 3.80 1.28
CA ILE A 42 0.90 3.01 2.50
C ILE A 42 1.89 3.32 3.62
N ARG A 43 2.75 4.32 3.42
CA ARG A 43 3.79 4.74 4.37
C ARG A 43 3.22 5.41 5.62
N ASP A 44 4.08 5.56 6.62
CA ASP A 44 3.77 6.38 7.79
C ASP A 44 3.60 7.86 7.40
N PRO A 45 2.64 8.60 7.99
CA PRO A 45 2.45 10.03 7.69
C PRO A 45 3.71 10.88 7.87
N ARG A 46 4.61 10.49 8.80
CA ARG A 46 5.88 11.20 9.05
C ARG A 46 6.88 11.02 7.91
N GLU A 47 6.82 9.90 7.19
CA GLU A 47 7.63 9.70 5.98
C GLU A 47 7.12 10.56 4.83
N ILE A 48 5.80 10.69 4.70
CA ILE A 48 5.15 11.56 3.71
C ILE A 48 5.48 13.03 3.99
N GLU A 49 5.43 13.46 5.24
CA GLU A 49 5.79 14.82 5.64
C GLU A 49 7.26 15.15 5.32
N ARG A 50 8.17 14.21 5.57
CA ARG A 50 9.61 14.40 5.36
C ARG A 50 10.02 14.36 3.88
N ASP A 51 9.54 13.36 3.15
CA ASP A 51 10.05 13.03 1.80
C ASP A 51 9.08 13.48 0.68
N GLY A 52 7.91 13.99 1.05
CA GLY A 52 6.80 14.22 0.14
C GLY A 52 6.10 12.93 -0.27
N LYS A 53 5.19 13.03 -1.25
CA LYS A 53 4.46 11.91 -1.83
C LYS A 53 4.25 12.10 -3.33
N ILE A 54 3.86 11.00 -3.99
CA ILE A 54 3.44 11.02 -5.39
C ILE A 54 2.21 11.96 -5.54
N PRO A 55 2.22 12.90 -6.50
CA PRO A 55 1.07 13.77 -6.75
C PRO A 55 -0.21 12.97 -7.02
N GLY A 56 -1.31 13.37 -6.38
CA GLY A 56 -2.61 12.68 -6.51
C GLY A 56 -2.72 11.36 -5.74
N ALA A 57 -1.65 10.85 -5.11
CA ALA A 57 -1.73 9.62 -4.34
C ALA A 57 -2.60 9.79 -3.08
N PHE A 58 -3.43 8.77 -2.83
CA PHE A 58 -4.26 8.65 -1.65
C PHE A 58 -3.46 8.00 -0.52
N SER A 59 -3.43 8.61 0.67
CA SER A 59 -2.70 8.06 1.81
C SER A 59 -3.59 7.12 2.59
N CYS A 60 -3.14 5.87 2.78
CA CYS A 60 -3.78 4.87 3.61
C CYS A 60 -2.69 3.99 4.23
N THR A 61 -2.36 4.22 5.51
CA THR A 61 -1.28 3.48 6.16
C THR A 61 -1.51 1.97 6.08
N ARG A 62 -0.44 1.18 5.92
CA ARG A 62 -0.55 -0.29 5.74
C ARG A 62 -1.40 -0.98 6.81
N GLY A 63 -1.35 -0.51 8.07
CA GLY A 63 -2.12 -1.09 9.17
C GLY A 63 -3.62 -0.76 9.19
N MET A 64 -4.07 0.17 8.34
CA MET A 64 -5.48 0.55 8.20
C MET A 64 -6.11 0.02 6.91
N LEU A 65 -5.33 -0.65 6.06
CA LEU A 65 -5.70 -0.96 4.68
C LEU A 65 -6.97 -1.82 4.61
N GLU A 66 -7.01 -2.92 5.37
CA GLU A 66 -8.14 -3.84 5.42
C GLU A 66 -9.42 -3.14 5.89
N PHE A 67 -9.30 -2.28 6.91
CA PHE A 67 -10.43 -1.55 7.49
C PHE A 67 -10.96 -0.44 6.58
N TRP A 68 -10.14 0.11 5.69
CA TRP A 68 -10.57 1.19 4.80
C TRP A 68 -11.15 0.64 3.50
N ILE A 69 -10.71 -0.54 3.07
CA ILE A 69 -11.21 -1.23 1.87
C ILE A 69 -12.56 -1.90 2.14
N ASP A 70 -12.73 -2.61 3.27
CA ASP A 70 -13.97 -3.36 3.53
C ASP A 70 -15.18 -2.41 3.67
N PRO A 71 -16.21 -2.49 2.79
CA PRO A 71 -17.40 -1.64 2.87
C PRO A 71 -18.21 -1.85 4.15
N ASN A 72 -18.04 -2.98 4.85
CA ASN A 72 -18.72 -3.25 6.12
C ASN A 72 -17.98 -2.67 7.33
N SER A 73 -16.74 -2.20 7.13
CA SER A 73 -15.98 -1.54 8.19
C SER A 73 -16.53 -0.14 8.46
N PRO A 74 -16.64 0.29 9.73
CA PRO A 74 -17.00 1.67 10.06
C PRO A 74 -15.97 2.71 9.57
N TYR A 75 -14.77 2.25 9.16
CA TYR A 75 -13.71 3.08 8.63
C TYR A 75 -13.62 3.07 7.09
N ALA A 76 -14.58 2.41 6.42
CA ALA A 76 -14.62 2.31 4.97
C ALA A 76 -14.45 3.67 4.29
N LYS A 77 -13.59 3.72 3.27
CA LYS A 77 -13.37 4.92 2.47
C LYS A 77 -14.01 4.77 1.10
N PRO A 78 -14.80 5.77 0.64
CA PRO A 78 -15.45 5.72 -0.68
C PRO A 78 -14.49 5.55 -1.87
N ILE A 79 -13.21 5.89 -1.72
CA ILE A 79 -12.22 5.75 -2.80
C ILE A 79 -11.90 4.29 -3.15
N PHE A 80 -12.24 3.34 -2.28
CA PHE A 80 -12.00 1.91 -2.47
C PHE A 80 -13.25 1.13 -2.91
N GLN A 81 -14.35 1.83 -3.23
CA GLN A 81 -15.63 1.25 -3.64
C GLN A 81 -15.91 1.56 -5.11
#